data_AF-J9EJ57-F1
#
_entry.id   AF-J9EJ57-F1
#
_cell.length_a   1.000
_cell.length_b   1.000
_cell.length_c   1.000
_cell.angle_alpha   90.00
_cell.angle_beta   90.00
_cell.angle_gamma   90.00
#
_symmetry.space_group_name_H-M   'P 1'
#
loop_
_entity.id
_entity.type
_entity.pdbx_description
1 polymer ?
#
loop_
_entity_poly.entity_id
_entity_poly.type
_entity_poly.pdbx_seq_one_letter_code
_entity_poly.pdbx_strand_id
1 'polypeptide(L)'
;MGFTRTVFTEFHLGSVQLQTCNDYHRSCPDWAARGECSINAWMLENCRRSCRSCLDQWQLRQRCRINSDLSSSHTPNFVPTVIDDFYYDIL
;
A
#
# COMPACT_ATOMS: atom_id res chain seq x y z
N MET A 1 17.83 32.41 -25.93
CA MET A 1 18.92 31.59 -25.35
C MET A 1 19.47 32.40 -24.17
N GLY A 2 19.39 32.08 -22.90
CA GLY A 2 18.76 31.04 -22.10
C GLY A 2 18.70 31.56 -20.65
N PHE A 3 17.85 31.00 -19.81
CA PHE A 3 17.84 31.29 -18.37
C PHE A 3 18.83 30.35 -17.68
N THR A 4 19.91 30.87 -17.11
CA THR A 4 20.81 30.07 -16.27
C THR A 4 20.31 30.09 -14.82
N ARG A 5 19.49 29.10 -14.45
CA ARG A 5 19.26 28.75 -13.04
C ARG A 5 20.13 27.55 -12.68
N THR A 6 20.94 27.78 -11.67
CA THR A 6 21.75 26.82 -10.91
C THR A 6 20.92 25.58 -10.55
N VAL A 7 21.48 24.42 -10.89
CA VAL A 7 21.17 23.03 -10.47
C VAL A 7 19.80 22.81 -9.81
N PHE A 8 18.91 22.21 -10.61
CA PHE A 8 17.58 21.73 -10.27
C PHE A 8 17.65 20.59 -9.25
N THR A 9 17.23 20.83 -8.01
CA THR A 9 16.68 19.75 -7.17
C THR A 9 15.46 19.21 -7.91
N GLU A 10 15.52 17.95 -8.35
CA GLU A 10 14.51 17.28 -9.16
C GLU A 10 13.09 17.45 -8.61
N PHE A 11 12.23 18.03 -9.43
CA PHE A 11 10.80 17.76 -9.58
C PHE A 11 10.13 16.87 -8.51
N HIS A 12 9.57 17.49 -7.47
CA HIS A 12 8.40 16.92 -6.79
C HIS A 12 7.15 17.14 -7.65
N LEU A 13 7.02 16.35 -8.72
CA LEU A 13 5.74 16.15 -9.40
C LEU A 13 4.80 15.38 -8.47
N GLY A 14 3.58 15.88 -8.34
CA GLY A 14 2.59 15.42 -7.38
C GLY A 14 2.38 13.91 -7.36
N SER A 15 2.63 13.32 -6.20
CA SER A 15 1.87 12.21 -5.65
C SER A 15 2.21 12.11 -4.15
N VAL A 16 1.16 12.26 -3.34
CA VAL A 16 0.92 11.60 -2.05
C VAL A 16 2.16 11.28 -1.21
N GLN A 17 2.21 11.82 0.01
CA GLN A 17 3.07 11.34 1.08
C GLN A 17 3.03 9.79 1.13
N LEU A 18 4.03 9.14 0.54
CA LEU A 18 4.24 7.70 0.68
C LEU A 18 4.44 7.49 2.17
N GLN A 19 3.42 6.98 2.84
CA GLN A 19 3.49 6.57 4.24
C GLN A 19 4.75 5.71 4.35
N THR A 20 5.79 6.24 5.01
CA THR A 20 7.11 5.63 5.01
C THR A 20 7.00 4.28 5.71
N CYS A 21 6.93 3.23 4.91
CA CYS A 21 6.80 1.87 5.40
C CYS A 21 8.16 1.38 5.89
N ASN A 22 8.44 1.67 7.16
CA ASN A 22 9.68 1.30 7.81
C ASN A 22 9.39 0.79 9.22
N ASP A 23 10.37 0.08 9.75
CA ASP A 23 10.40 -0.31 11.14
C ASP A 23 11.00 0.83 11.98
N TYR A 24 10.37 1.13 13.10
CA TYR A 24 10.80 2.11 14.09
C TYR A 24 12.03 1.62 14.86
N HIS A 25 12.12 0.31 15.10
CA HIS A 25 13.18 -0.29 15.90
C HIS A 25 13.94 -1.36 15.14
N ARG A 26 15.27 -1.40 15.32
CA ARG A 26 16.17 -2.36 14.64
C ARG A 26 15.85 -3.82 14.93
N SER A 27 15.24 -4.12 16.08
CA SER A 27 14.86 -5.48 16.50
C SER A 27 13.46 -5.89 16.04
N CYS A 28 12.74 -5.04 15.31
CA CYS A 28 11.44 -5.40 14.73
C CYS A 28 11.45 -6.72 13.94
N PRO A 29 12.49 -7.06 13.13
CA PRO A 29 12.54 -8.36 12.45
C PRO A 29 12.59 -9.54 13.41
N ASP A 30 13.38 -9.44 14.48
CA ASP A 30 13.49 -10.50 15.49
C ASP A 30 12.18 -10.69 16.26
N TRP A 31 11.53 -9.58 16.62
CA TRP A 31 10.24 -9.59 17.31
C TRP A 31 9.13 -10.16 16.43
N ALA A 32 9.09 -9.77 15.16
CA ALA A 32 8.17 -10.33 14.19
C ALA A 32 8.40 -11.84 13.99
N ALA A 33 9.66 -12.29 13.92
CA ALA A 33 10.01 -13.70 13.84
C ALA A 33 9.58 -14.50 15.08
N ARG A 34 9.48 -13.86 16.24
CA ARG A 34 8.92 -14.45 17.48
C ARG A 34 7.38 -14.39 17.57
N GLY A 35 6.70 -13.84 16.56
CA GLY A 35 5.23 -13.77 16.51
C GLY A 35 4.64 -12.55 17.21
N GLU A 36 5.45 -11.56 17.59
CA GLU A 36 4.99 -10.37 18.33
C GLU A 36 3.94 -9.56 17.57
N CYS A 37 3.90 -9.65 16.23
CA CYS A 37 2.89 -8.95 15.43
C CYS A 37 1.44 -9.34 15.77
N SER A 38 1.21 -10.54 16.32
CA SER A 38 -0.11 -11.03 16.71
C SER A 38 -0.37 -10.94 18.22
N ILE A 39 0.68 -10.71 19.01
CA ILE A 39 0.62 -10.71 20.49
C ILE A 39 0.66 -9.28 21.03
N ASN A 40 1.48 -8.42 20.41
CA ASN A 40 1.75 -7.07 20.86
C ASN A 40 1.24 -6.04 19.84
N ALA A 41 0.12 -5.39 20.17
CA ALA A 41 -0.51 -4.38 19.31
C ALA A 41 0.42 -3.21 18.94
N TRP A 42 1.42 -2.90 19.78
CA TRP A 42 2.42 -1.87 19.50
C TRP A 42 3.19 -2.14 18.20
N MET A 43 3.39 -3.41 17.85
CA MET A 43 4.13 -3.83 16.66
C MET A 43 3.48 -3.35 15.36
N LEU A 44 2.15 -3.23 15.30
CA LEU A 44 1.46 -2.91 14.05
C LEU A 44 1.71 -1.48 13.57
N GLU A 45 1.92 -0.53 14.48
CA GLU A 45 2.25 0.86 14.09
C GLU A 45 3.76 1.11 14.07
N ASN A 46 4.53 0.39 14.89
CA ASN A 46 5.95 0.69 15.05
C ASN A 46 6.86 -0.25 14.25
N CYS A 47 6.44 -1.47 13.95
CA CYS A 47 7.20 -2.45 13.19
C CYS A 47 6.49 -2.77 11.88
N ARG A 48 6.10 -1.72 11.15
CA ARG A 48 5.13 -1.84 10.05
C ARG A 48 5.61 -2.70 8.90
N ARG A 49 6.90 -2.61 8.59
CA ARG A 49 7.53 -3.40 7.52
C ARG A 49 7.66 -4.85 7.95
N SER A 50 8.17 -5.09 9.16
CA SER A 50 8.33 -6.44 9.72
C SER A 50 6.99 -7.16 9.91
N CYS A 51 5.93 -6.45 10.33
CA CYS A 51 4.59 -7.00 10.51
C CYS A 51 3.69 -6.93 9.28
N ARG A 52 4.20 -6.41 8.15
CA ARG A 52 3.43 -6.25 6.90
C ARG A 52 2.11 -5.48 7.10
N SER A 53 2.13 -4.48 7.98
CA SER A 53 0.98 -3.61 8.24
C SER A 53 0.99 -2.34 7.39
N CYS A 54 2.03 -2.14 6.59
CA CYS A 54 2.06 -1.10 5.58
C CYS A 54 1.01 -1.39 4.51
N LEU A 55 -0.05 -0.60 4.47
CA LEU A 55 -1.02 -0.60 3.39
C LEU A 55 -1.03 0.78 2.77
N ASP A 56 -0.71 0.87 1.48
CA ASP A 56 -0.94 2.09 0.73
C ASP A 56 -2.44 2.24 0.40
N GLN A 57 -2.82 3.42 -0.11
CA GLN A 57 -4.22 3.71 -0.43
C GLN A 57 -4.80 2.73 -1.46
N TRP A 58 -3.98 2.20 -2.37
CA TRP A 58 -4.42 1.24 -3.37
C TRP A 58 -4.64 -0.15 -2.74
N GLN A 59 -3.71 -0.61 -1.90
CA GLN A 59 -3.82 -1.86 -1.15
C GLN A 59 -5.02 -1.85 -0.20
N LEU A 60 -5.29 -0.73 0.46
CA LEU A 60 -6.50 -0.55 1.28
C LEU A 60 -7.77 -0.65 0.44
N ARG A 61 -7.82 0.00 -0.73
CA ARG A 61 -8.98 -0.08 -1.65
C ARG A 61 -9.26 -1.53 -2.11
N GLN A 62 -8.21 -2.27 -2.48
CA GLN A 62 -8.38 -3.69 -2.85
C GLN A 62 -8.87 -4.53 -1.66
N ARG A 63 -8.27 -4.35 -0.48
CA ARG A 63 -8.61 -5.14 0.71
C ARG A 63 -10.02 -4.84 1.25
N CYS A 64 -10.48 -3.59 1.18
CA CYS A 64 -11.84 -3.22 1.54
C CYS A 64 -12.88 -3.77 0.54
N ARG A 65 -12.55 -3.82 -0.76
CA ARG A 65 -13.39 -4.45 -1.79
C ARG A 65 -13.50 -5.96 -1.59
N ILE A 66 -12.40 -6.64 -1.21
CA ILE A 66 -12.41 -8.10 -1.00
C ILE A 66 -13.23 -8.48 0.25
N ASN A 67 -13.24 -7.64 1.29
CA ASN A 67 -14.02 -7.90 2.50
C ASN A 67 -15.55 -7.74 2.31
N SER A 68 -16.01 -7.07 1.24
CA SER A 68 -17.44 -7.06 0.85
C SER A 68 -17.83 -8.26 -0.02
N ASP A 69 -16.84 -8.91 -0.64
CA ASP A 69 -17.04 -9.93 -1.68
C ASP A 69 -16.61 -11.34 -1.24
N LEU A 70 -16.52 -11.60 0.08
CA LEU A 70 -16.15 -12.92 0.62
C LEU A 70 -17.28 -13.96 0.47
N SER A 71 -17.74 -14.14 -0.77
CA SER A 71 -18.44 -15.32 -1.28
C SER A 71 -17.88 -15.81 -2.63
N SER A 72 -16.73 -15.33 -3.12
CA SER A 72 -16.06 -16.02 -4.24
C SER A 72 -14.54 -15.98 -4.24
N SER A 73 -14.02 -17.17 -4.51
CA SER A 73 -12.69 -17.71 -4.34
C SER A 73 -11.57 -17.09 -5.18
N HIS A 74 -10.38 -17.01 -4.55
CA HIS A 74 -9.04 -17.13 -5.13
C HIS A 74 -8.92 -17.34 -6.65
N THR A 75 -8.55 -16.28 -7.37
CA THR A 75 -7.59 -16.40 -8.49
C THR A 75 -6.55 -15.27 -8.40
N PRO A 76 -5.24 -15.54 -8.54
CA PRO A 76 -4.18 -14.54 -8.34
C PRO A 76 -3.95 -13.63 -9.56
N ASN A 77 -4.90 -13.51 -10.50
CA ASN A 77 -4.76 -12.70 -11.72
C ASN A 77 -5.98 -11.80 -11.99
N PHE A 78 -6.57 -11.20 -10.97
CA PHE A 78 -7.60 -10.19 -11.19
C PHE A 78 -6.98 -8.79 -11.16
N VAL A 79 -6.51 -8.33 -12.33
CA VAL A 79 -6.51 -6.90 -12.63
C VAL A 79 -7.99 -6.50 -12.66
N PRO A 80 -8.49 -5.60 -11.80
CA PRO A 80 -9.88 -5.22 -11.86
C PRO A 80 -10.13 -4.40 -13.13
N THR A 81 -10.63 -5.04 -14.18
CA THR A 81 -11.10 -4.40 -15.43
C THR A 81 -12.47 -3.73 -15.24
N VAL A 82 -12.76 -3.18 -14.05
CA VAL A 82 -14.04 -2.49 -13.77
C VAL A 82 -14.09 -1.07 -14.34
N ILE A 83 -13.63 -0.91 -15.59
CA ILE A 83 -13.86 0.29 -16.41
C ILE A 83 -14.63 -0.06 -17.69
N ASP A 84 -15.11 -1.30 -17.89
CA ASP A 84 -15.84 -1.67 -19.11
C ASP A 84 -17.28 -2.19 -18.92
N ASP A 85 -17.71 -2.58 -17.71
CA ASP A 85 -19.06 -3.17 -17.53
C ASP A 85 -20.21 -2.13 -17.45
N PHE A 86 -19.94 -0.83 -17.50
CA PHE A 86 -20.99 0.20 -17.60
C PHE A 86 -21.13 0.81 -18.99
N TYR A 87 -20.24 0.47 -19.93
CA TYR A 87 -20.25 1.11 -21.26
C TYR A 87 -21.10 0.35 -22.29
N TYR A 88 -21.46 -0.92 -22.04
CA TYR A 88 -22.22 -1.74 -22.99
C TYR A 88 -23.72 -1.95 -22.66
N ASP A 89 -24.23 -1.40 -21.56
CA ASP A 89 -25.67 -1.44 -21.22
C ASP A 89 -26.48 -0.21 -21.70
N ILE A 90 -25.90 0.64 -22.56
CA ILE A 90 -26.58 1.81 -23.18
C ILE A 90 -26.56 1.73 -24.72
N LEU A 91 -26.66 0.54 -25.31
CA LEU A 91 -26.98 0.36 -26.74
C LEU A 91 -28.02 -0.75 -26.96
#